data_AF-A0A9P5U5C2-F1
#
_entry.id   AF-A0A9P5U5C2-F1
#
_cell.length_a   1.000
_cell.length_b   1.000
_cell.length_c   1.000
_cell.angle_alpha   90.00
_cell.angle_beta   90.00
_cell.angle_gamma   90.00
#
_symmetry.space_group_name_H-M   'P 1'
#
loop_
_entity.id
_entity.type
_entity.pdbx_description
1 polymer ?
#
loop_
_entity_poly.entity_id
_entity_poly.type
_entity_poly.pdbx_seq_one_letter_code
_entity_poly.pdbx_strand_id
1 'polypeptide(L)'
;MIPNKRIKLDTNEHRNAIILSEIDIEIGLRKRLAQTFESRIAWASLLLDSLENETEYISETPFKDVALTALSALESPSKILFPRDADVPIPNAQKGRLPPKEKPITRSQKSKFLYLRSQDSPQIFLLRCPDCHQSAFTNLQGLYNHSRISHSKEWGSHEELAKACAVPQEELDYELDLDAGVDAGGRGTLLPGVRSLFQMAVEGTRDQSPSRVSNQGEQQSVHLTKTLGLHGDSPALAQFLGKEVKRKEIKVWNDENFIDIYSLPLPPMSRWKKPPPVRTRPTREAEVVTSEKSLQATANDSSRNASNATATSRFHISCRITLTDSSLFIPEGQRLKSKKEHTHQWMISVESASYSLDLTTVLASLTVSPISSFEFEQSMSSSPLVATEPPFVVVGTTAEPFQAQVELLFNSSTSGPGQNGQKVILDHWIGLDMIGTNKLPTKGDEQVVDIELDKDTVIKPAKSGYTPVNAKSHWEHVSNVALGRALKFKQGELSVDTAIPGSYTELLESLVTKFPMTQKGAS
;
A
#
# COMPACT_ATOMS: atom_id res chain seq x y z
N MET A 1 -35.92 -2.25 9.05
CA MET A 1 -35.62 -2.49 7.62
C MET A 1 -36.68 -1.77 6.80
N ILE A 2 -36.33 -0.62 6.21
CA ILE A 2 -37.26 0.19 5.40
C ILE A 2 -37.05 -0.23 3.93
N PRO A 3 -38.11 -0.54 3.16
CA PRO A 3 -37.97 -1.00 1.79
C PRO A 3 -37.54 0.16 0.89
N ASN A 4 -36.40 -0.02 0.22
CA ASN A 4 -35.88 0.89 -0.81
C ASN A 4 -36.80 0.86 -2.05
N LYS A 5 -37.84 1.69 -2.06
CA LYS A 5 -38.59 2.01 -3.29
C LYS A 5 -37.73 2.96 -4.13
N ARG A 6 -37.24 2.47 -5.27
CA ARG A 6 -36.64 3.33 -6.31
C ARG A 6 -37.74 4.22 -6.90
N ILE A 7 -37.76 5.48 -6.49
CA ILE A 7 -38.59 6.52 -7.10
C ILE A 7 -38.02 6.81 -8.49
N LYS A 8 -38.83 6.67 -9.54
CA LYS A 8 -38.47 7.13 -10.89
C LYS A 8 -38.51 8.66 -10.88
N LEU A 9 -37.32 9.27 -10.92
CA LEU A 9 -37.08 10.72 -10.98
C LEU A 9 -37.32 11.23 -12.40
N ASP A 10 -38.57 11.48 -12.79
CA ASP A 10 -38.90 11.88 -14.18
C ASP A 10 -39.65 13.21 -14.31
N THR A 11 -39.78 14.00 -13.23
CA THR A 11 -40.34 15.35 -13.32
C THR A 11 -39.24 16.40 -13.12
N ASN A 12 -39.14 17.35 -14.06
CA ASN A 12 -38.20 18.48 -13.99
C ASN A 12 -38.33 19.26 -12.67
N GLU A 13 -39.53 19.30 -12.08
CA GLU A 13 -39.80 19.91 -10.77
C GLU A 13 -38.99 19.27 -9.65
N HIS A 14 -38.84 17.94 -9.66
CA HIS A 14 -38.09 17.24 -8.62
C HIS A 14 -36.58 17.47 -8.76
N ARG A 15 -36.08 17.60 -9.99
CA ARG A 15 -34.67 18.00 -10.24
C ARG A 15 -34.41 19.41 -9.74
N ASN A 16 -35.32 20.34 -10.02
CA ASN A 16 -35.22 21.72 -9.52
C ASN A 16 -35.28 21.76 -7.98
N ALA A 17 -36.12 20.94 -7.35
CA ALA A 17 -36.18 20.85 -5.89
C ALA A 17 -34.86 20.33 -5.28
N ILE A 18 -34.24 19.31 -5.89
CA ILE A 18 -32.93 18.81 -5.45
C ILE A 18 -31.87 19.90 -5.62
N ILE A 19 -31.80 20.55 -6.78
CA ILE A 19 -30.83 21.62 -7.06
C ILE A 19 -30.99 22.77 -6.06
N LEU A 20 -32.22 23.21 -5.78
CA LEU A 20 -32.48 24.24 -4.78
C LEU A 20 -32.00 23.80 -3.38
N SER A 21 -32.28 22.55 -2.99
CA SER A 21 -31.80 22.04 -1.70
C SER A 21 -30.28 21.98 -1.61
N GLU A 22 -29.58 21.63 -2.71
CA GLU A 22 -28.12 21.62 -2.77
C GLU A 22 -27.55 23.05 -2.67
N ILE A 23 -28.16 24.01 -3.37
CA ILE A 23 -27.78 25.44 -3.31
C ILE A 23 -28.00 25.98 -1.89
N ASP A 24 -29.13 25.67 -1.26
CA ASP A 24 -29.43 26.10 0.12
C ASP A 24 -28.43 25.53 1.13
N ILE A 25 -28.05 24.25 0.97
CA ILE A 25 -27.01 23.61 1.79
C ILE A 25 -25.67 24.34 1.58
N GLU A 26 -25.26 24.58 0.33
CA GLU A 26 -24.00 25.26 0.02
C GLU A 26 -23.96 26.69 0.59
N ILE A 27 -25.05 27.45 0.44
CA ILE A 27 -25.19 28.78 1.05
C ILE A 27 -25.09 28.68 2.57
N GLY A 28 -25.76 27.71 3.18
CA GLY A 28 -25.71 27.46 4.63
C GLY A 28 -24.30 27.14 5.13
N LEU A 29 -23.55 26.32 4.40
CA LEU A 29 -22.17 25.96 4.73
C LEU A 29 -21.23 27.17 4.60
N ARG A 30 -21.35 27.97 3.53
CA ARG A 30 -20.55 29.20 3.35
C ARG A 30 -20.84 30.24 4.42
N LYS A 31 -22.12 30.45 4.79
CA LYS A 31 -22.49 31.35 5.88
C LYS A 31 -21.89 30.91 7.20
N ARG A 32 -21.94 29.61 7.52
CA ARG A 32 -21.33 29.07 8.75
C ARG A 32 -19.81 29.28 8.76
N LEU A 33 -19.14 29.05 7.64
CA LEU A 33 -17.70 29.25 7.51
C LEU A 33 -17.31 30.72 7.67
N ALA A 34 -18.07 31.64 7.05
CA ALA A 34 -17.88 33.08 7.24
C ALA A 34 -18.02 33.50 8.71
N GLN A 35 -19.07 33.02 9.40
CA GLN A 35 -19.27 33.28 10.83
C GLN A 35 -18.12 32.75 11.69
N THR A 36 -17.56 31.58 11.38
CA THR A 36 -16.39 31.06 12.08
C THR A 36 -15.17 31.95 11.89
N PHE A 37 -14.94 32.49 10.68
CA PHE A 37 -13.85 33.43 10.44
C PHE A 37 -14.04 34.76 11.16
N GLU A 38 -15.23 35.34 11.12
CA GLU A 38 -15.55 36.56 11.89
C GLU A 38 -15.31 36.35 13.39
N SER A 39 -15.72 35.19 13.92
CA SER A 39 -15.50 34.85 15.33
C SER A 39 -14.02 34.68 15.67
N ARG A 40 -13.22 34.08 14.77
CA ARG A 40 -11.76 33.97 14.96
C ARG A 40 -11.08 35.33 14.93
N ILE A 41 -11.49 36.22 14.03
CA ILE A 41 -10.95 37.58 13.95
C ILE A 41 -11.27 38.34 15.24
N ALA A 42 -12.53 38.29 15.70
CA ALA A 42 -12.93 38.92 16.95
C ALA A 42 -12.17 38.36 18.16
N TRP A 43 -11.99 37.03 18.22
CA TRP A 43 -11.20 36.39 19.27
C TRP A 43 -9.73 36.81 19.22
N ALA A 44 -9.12 36.89 18.03
CA ALA A 44 -7.75 37.35 17.86
C ALA A 44 -7.57 38.81 18.29
N SER A 45 -8.53 39.69 17.96
CA SER A 45 -8.53 41.08 18.43
C SER A 45 -8.64 41.18 19.95
N LEU A 46 -9.56 40.42 20.57
CA LEU A 46 -9.68 40.38 22.03
C LEU A 46 -8.42 39.84 22.72
N LEU A 47 -7.76 38.85 22.10
CA LEU A 47 -6.50 38.31 22.61
C LEU A 47 -5.37 39.34 22.52
N LEU A 48 -5.27 40.06 21.41
CA LEU A 48 -4.31 41.16 21.23
C LEU A 48 -4.54 42.25 22.27
N ASP A 49 -5.79 42.74 22.43
CA ASP A 49 -6.13 43.74 23.43
C ASP A 49 -5.81 43.26 24.85
N SER A 50 -6.02 41.97 25.15
CA SER A 50 -5.71 41.39 26.47
C SER A 50 -4.21 41.31 26.74
N LEU A 51 -3.39 41.05 25.70
CA LEU A 51 -1.94 41.03 25.81
C LEU A 51 -1.34 42.43 25.91
N GLU A 52 -1.86 43.39 25.16
CA GLU A 52 -1.40 44.78 25.18
C GLU A 52 -1.72 45.49 26.50
N ASN A 53 -2.86 45.15 27.12
CA ASN A 53 -3.29 45.78 28.37
C ASN A 53 -2.68 45.14 29.64
N GLU A 54 -1.60 44.34 29.53
CA GLU A 54 -0.86 43.67 30.61
C GLU A 54 -1.66 43.52 31.90
N THR A 55 -2.76 42.75 31.85
CA THR A 55 -3.55 42.57 33.06
C THR A 55 -2.77 41.66 34.00
N GLU A 56 -2.22 42.23 35.07
CA GLU A 56 -1.65 41.55 36.24
C GLU A 56 -2.70 40.62 36.88
N TYR A 57 -3.05 39.50 36.25
CA TYR A 57 -4.01 38.53 36.79
C TYR A 57 -3.30 37.34 37.44
N ILE A 58 -3.46 37.28 38.75
CA ILE A 58 -3.08 36.22 39.69
C ILE A 58 -4.10 35.04 39.60
N SER A 59 -4.43 34.57 38.39
CA SER A 59 -5.36 33.43 38.25
C SER A 59 -4.60 32.11 38.09
N GLU A 60 -4.97 31.10 38.89
CA GLU A 60 -4.34 29.77 38.93
C GLU A 60 -4.47 28.97 37.61
N THR A 61 -5.36 29.36 36.69
CA THR A 61 -5.46 28.76 35.37
C THR A 61 -4.59 29.52 34.36
N PRO A 62 -3.69 28.84 33.63
CA PRO A 62 -2.87 29.50 32.64
C PRO A 62 -3.77 30.09 31.54
N PHE A 63 -3.69 31.40 31.32
CA PHE A 63 -4.43 32.15 30.28
C PHE A 63 -4.44 31.44 28.91
N LYS A 64 -3.34 30.76 28.59
CA LYS A 64 -3.17 29.89 27.42
C LYS A 64 -4.28 28.83 27.29
N ASP A 65 -4.63 28.13 28.35
CA ASP A 65 -5.60 27.03 28.29
C ASP A 65 -7.02 27.54 28.06
N VAL A 66 -7.35 28.69 28.66
CA VAL A 66 -8.63 29.38 28.44
C VAL A 66 -8.71 29.87 27.00
N ALA A 67 -7.64 30.47 26.48
CA ALA A 67 -7.56 30.95 25.10
C ALA A 67 -7.72 29.80 24.09
N LEU A 68 -7.02 28.67 24.30
CA LEU A 68 -7.14 27.49 23.44
C LEU A 68 -8.53 26.83 23.53
N THR A 69 -9.12 26.80 24.72
CA THR A 69 -10.49 26.28 24.91
C THR A 69 -11.50 27.14 24.17
N ALA A 70 -11.40 28.47 24.28
CA ALA A 70 -12.26 29.40 23.56
C ALA A 70 -12.12 29.23 22.04
N LEU A 71 -10.90 29.13 21.52
CA LEU A 71 -10.65 28.86 20.10
C LEU A 71 -11.29 27.54 19.65
N SER A 72 -11.16 26.47 20.45
CA SER A 72 -11.75 25.17 20.12
C SER A 72 -13.28 25.20 20.05
N ALA A 73 -13.92 26.00 20.92
CA ALA A 73 -15.37 26.18 20.93
C ALA A 73 -15.83 26.96 19.68
N LEU A 74 -15.10 28.00 19.29
CA LEU A 74 -15.36 28.78 18.07
C LEU A 74 -15.21 27.95 16.79
N GLU A 75 -14.29 27.00 16.76
CA GLU A 75 -14.05 26.13 15.60
C GLU A 75 -15.05 24.97 15.48
N SER A 76 -15.73 24.60 16.57
CA SER A 76 -16.67 23.47 16.63
C SER A 76 -17.68 23.40 15.48
N PRO A 77 -18.36 24.51 15.08
CA PRO A 77 -19.32 24.50 13.97
C PRO A 77 -18.71 24.20 12.60
N SER A 78 -17.41 24.48 12.41
CA SER A 78 -16.69 24.31 11.15
C SER A 78 -16.05 22.93 10.97
N LYS A 79 -16.01 22.10 12.03
CA LYS A 79 -15.40 20.76 12.01
C LYS A 79 -16.03 19.80 10.96
N ILE A 80 -17.28 20.04 10.56
CA ILE A 80 -17.96 19.25 9.52
C ILE A 80 -17.33 19.49 8.14
N LEU A 81 -16.83 20.70 7.88
CA LEU A 81 -16.23 21.09 6.59
C LEU A 81 -14.77 20.69 6.49
N PHE A 82 -14.07 20.78 7.62
CA PHE A 82 -12.67 20.40 7.75
C PHE A 82 -12.58 19.31 8.81
N PRO A 83 -12.84 18.04 8.44
CA PRO A 83 -12.41 16.94 9.27
C PRO A 83 -10.88 16.98 9.29
N ARG A 84 -10.31 17.78 10.18
CA ARG A 84 -8.94 17.55 10.65
C ARG A 84 -8.92 16.11 11.12
N ASP A 85 -7.86 15.38 10.76
CA ASP A 85 -7.64 14.01 11.20
C ASP A 85 -8.09 13.88 12.64
N ALA A 86 -9.19 13.16 12.84
CA ALA A 86 -9.88 13.15 14.12
C ALA A 86 -8.84 12.76 15.18
N ASP A 87 -8.76 13.53 16.26
CA ASP A 87 -8.13 13.05 17.49
C ASP A 87 -8.81 11.72 17.80
N VAL A 88 -8.15 10.62 17.45
CA VAL A 88 -8.59 9.29 17.84
C VAL A 88 -8.71 9.38 19.35
N PRO A 89 -9.89 9.12 19.94
CA PRO A 89 -10.06 9.28 21.37
C PRO A 89 -9.02 8.39 22.02
N ILE A 90 -8.03 9.02 22.68
CA ILE A 90 -7.06 8.34 23.52
C ILE A 90 -7.90 7.51 24.48
N PRO A 91 -7.82 6.16 24.45
CA PRO A 91 -8.58 5.37 25.40
C PRO A 91 -8.07 5.75 26.78
N ASN A 92 -8.94 6.39 27.55
CA ASN A 92 -8.72 6.70 28.96
C ASN A 92 -8.21 5.42 29.65
N ALA A 93 -6.91 5.40 29.94
CA ALA A 93 -6.33 4.46 30.86
C ALA A 93 -7.01 4.68 32.22
N GLN A 94 -7.21 3.60 32.96
CA GLN A 94 -7.74 3.57 34.33
C GLN A 94 -9.26 3.54 34.49
N LYS A 95 -9.89 2.43 34.09
CA LYS A 95 -10.87 1.73 34.96
C LYS A 95 -10.63 0.22 34.86
N GLY A 96 -10.34 -0.40 36.00
CA GLY A 96 -9.94 -1.80 36.13
C GLY A 96 -10.92 -2.77 35.47
N ARG A 97 -10.38 -3.71 34.69
CA ARG A 97 -11.12 -4.86 34.18
C ARG A 97 -11.49 -5.77 35.35
N LEU A 98 -12.79 -6.08 35.45
CA LEU A 98 -13.30 -7.20 36.23
C LEU A 98 -12.82 -8.53 35.63
N PRO A 99 -12.62 -9.59 36.44
CA PRO A 99 -12.15 -10.88 35.97
C PRO A 99 -13.17 -11.53 35.00
N PRO A 100 -12.71 -12.26 33.96
CA PRO A 100 -13.59 -12.88 32.98
C PRO A 100 -14.43 -13.99 33.63
N LYS A 101 -15.75 -13.96 33.42
CA LYS A 101 -16.63 -15.09 33.75
C LYS A 101 -16.32 -16.25 32.81
N GLU A 102 -15.98 -17.40 33.37
CA GLU A 102 -15.84 -18.67 32.67
C GLU A 102 -17.16 -19.04 31.99
N LYS A 103 -17.10 -19.32 30.68
CA LYS A 103 -18.23 -19.89 29.95
C LYS A 103 -18.22 -21.41 30.12
N PRO A 104 -19.39 -22.06 30.24
CA PRO A 104 -19.46 -23.51 30.37
C PRO A 104 -19.01 -24.18 29.07
N ILE A 105 -18.09 -25.14 29.21
CA ILE A 105 -17.66 -26.05 28.14
C ILE A 105 -18.83 -26.95 27.78
N THR A 106 -19.47 -26.70 26.63
CA THR A 106 -20.46 -27.62 26.07
C THR A 106 -19.94 -28.26 24.78
N ARG A 107 -19.39 -29.47 24.94
CA ARG A 107 -19.75 -30.69 24.21
C ARG A 107 -19.84 -30.59 22.66
N SER A 108 -18.72 -30.85 21.98
CA SER A 108 -18.62 -31.75 20.81
C SER A 108 -17.17 -31.82 20.30
N GLN A 109 -16.32 -32.61 20.96
CA GLN A 109 -15.01 -33.03 20.46
C GLN A 109 -15.09 -34.31 19.61
N LYS A 110 -16.05 -34.39 18.67
CA LYS A 110 -15.93 -35.39 17.61
C LYS A 110 -14.85 -34.90 16.65
N SER A 111 -13.74 -35.64 16.58
CA SER A 111 -12.60 -35.34 15.72
C SER A 111 -13.06 -35.26 14.27
N LYS A 112 -13.10 -34.04 13.73
CA LYS A 112 -13.42 -33.78 12.33
C LYS A 112 -12.24 -34.27 11.49
N PHE A 113 -12.51 -35.20 10.58
CA PHE A 113 -11.57 -35.67 9.56
C PHE A 113 -12.03 -35.18 8.19
N LEU A 114 -11.14 -35.17 7.20
CA LEU A 114 -11.44 -34.70 5.85
C LEU A 114 -11.60 -35.87 4.89
N TYR A 115 -12.62 -35.83 4.04
CA TYR A 115 -12.79 -36.83 2.98
C TYR A 115 -13.12 -36.20 1.62
N LEU A 116 -12.88 -36.96 0.56
CA LEU A 116 -13.23 -36.63 -0.82
C LEU A 116 -14.18 -37.68 -1.37
N ARG A 117 -15.16 -37.24 -2.15
CA ARG A 117 -15.99 -38.09 -2.98
C ARG A 117 -15.59 -37.90 -4.44
N SER A 118 -15.33 -39.00 -5.13
CA SER A 118 -15.17 -38.98 -6.58
C SER A 118 -16.49 -38.55 -7.24
N GLN A 119 -16.41 -37.79 -8.33
CA GLN A 119 -17.60 -37.35 -9.09
C GLN A 119 -18.14 -38.46 -10.02
N ASP A 120 -17.24 -39.33 -10.50
CA ASP A 120 -17.56 -40.36 -11.50
C ASP A 120 -17.76 -41.75 -10.88
N SER A 121 -17.33 -41.94 -9.63
CA SER A 121 -17.43 -43.21 -8.91
C SER A 121 -17.89 -43.00 -7.46
N PRO A 122 -18.56 -43.99 -6.82
CA PRO A 122 -18.96 -43.90 -5.42
C PRO A 122 -17.78 -44.03 -4.43
N GLN A 123 -16.54 -43.89 -4.90
CA GLN A 123 -15.35 -44.10 -4.09
C GLN A 123 -15.09 -42.89 -3.19
N ILE A 124 -14.83 -43.19 -1.92
CA ILE A 124 -14.53 -42.21 -0.88
C ILE A 124 -13.04 -42.31 -0.54
N PHE A 125 -12.38 -41.17 -0.42
CA PHE A 125 -10.99 -41.06 -0.01
C PHE A 125 -10.88 -40.30 1.32
N LEU A 126 -10.18 -40.86 2.30
CA LEU A 126 -9.79 -40.15 3.53
C LEU A 126 -8.51 -39.36 3.26
N LEU A 127 -8.47 -38.10 3.68
CA LEU A 127 -7.24 -37.32 3.66
C LEU A 127 -6.47 -37.50 4.97
N ARG A 128 -5.28 -38.11 4.89
CA ARG A 128 -4.34 -38.22 6.01
C ARG A 128 -2.95 -37.78 5.59
N CYS A 129 -2.17 -37.27 6.54
CA CYS A 129 -0.78 -36.93 6.28
C CYS A 129 0.00 -38.19 5.84
N PRO A 130 0.78 -38.15 4.74
CA PRO A 130 1.52 -39.34 4.28
C PRO A 130 2.66 -39.73 5.22
N ASP A 131 3.20 -38.79 5.99
CA ASP A 131 4.42 -39.00 6.78
C ASP A 131 4.08 -39.45 8.23
N CYS A 132 3.00 -38.93 8.82
CA CYS A 132 2.61 -39.27 10.21
C CYS A 132 1.21 -39.88 10.33
N HIS A 133 0.48 -40.04 9.23
CA HIS A 133 -0.86 -40.62 9.17
C HIS A 133 -1.95 -39.93 10.02
N GLN A 134 -1.67 -38.74 10.55
CA GLN A 134 -2.69 -37.91 11.20
C GLN A 134 -3.83 -37.61 10.23
N SER A 135 -5.08 -37.77 10.65
CA SER A 135 -6.29 -37.53 9.84
C SER A 135 -7.26 -36.51 10.45
N ALA A 136 -7.02 -36.10 11.71
CA ALA A 136 -7.86 -35.16 12.45
C ALA A 136 -7.62 -33.70 12.05
N PHE A 137 -8.03 -33.34 10.84
CA PHE A 137 -7.95 -31.98 10.31
C PHE A 137 -9.33 -31.40 10.07
N THR A 138 -9.50 -30.12 10.40
CA THR A 138 -10.79 -29.42 10.23
C THR A 138 -10.98 -28.83 8.83
N ASN A 139 -9.89 -28.59 8.09
CA ASN A 139 -9.89 -28.10 6.72
C ASN A 139 -8.56 -28.45 6.01
N LEU A 140 -8.56 -28.34 4.68
CA LEU A 140 -7.41 -28.69 3.83
C LEU A 140 -6.18 -27.81 4.12
N GLN A 141 -6.39 -26.54 4.51
CA GLN A 141 -5.31 -25.63 4.89
C GLN A 141 -4.58 -26.10 6.16
N GLY A 142 -5.30 -26.71 7.10
CA GLY A 142 -4.74 -27.30 8.31
C GLY A 142 -3.84 -28.49 7.98
N LEU A 143 -4.28 -29.36 7.06
CA LEU A 143 -3.46 -30.45 6.54
C LEU A 143 -2.20 -29.92 5.82
N TYR A 144 -2.35 -28.90 4.98
CA TYR A 144 -1.24 -28.24 4.30
C TYR A 144 -0.20 -27.69 5.28
N ASN A 145 -0.65 -26.91 6.27
CA ASN A 145 0.22 -26.30 7.27
C ASN A 145 0.92 -27.37 8.12
N HIS A 146 0.22 -28.46 8.44
CA HIS A 146 0.82 -29.58 9.16
C HIS A 146 1.96 -30.23 8.36
N SER A 147 1.73 -30.57 7.08
CA SER A 147 2.80 -31.10 6.22
C SER A 147 4.00 -30.16 6.10
N ARG A 148 3.75 -28.85 5.98
CA ARG A 148 4.84 -27.85 5.87
C ARG A 148 5.64 -27.69 7.16
N ILE A 149 4.97 -27.63 8.31
CA ILE A 149 5.64 -27.31 9.59
C ILE A 149 6.23 -28.55 10.24
N SER A 150 5.52 -29.67 10.21
CA SER A 150 5.94 -30.89 10.91
C SER A 150 6.89 -31.76 10.09
N HIS A 151 6.77 -31.74 8.76
CA HIS A 151 7.52 -32.63 7.85
C HIS A 151 8.32 -31.88 6.78
N SER A 152 8.35 -30.54 6.82
CA SER A 152 9.02 -29.70 5.82
C SER A 152 8.62 -30.01 4.37
N LYS A 153 7.38 -30.48 4.16
CA LYS A 153 6.87 -30.87 2.85
C LYS A 153 5.99 -29.78 2.28
N GLU A 154 6.45 -29.18 1.20
CA GLU A 154 5.75 -28.11 0.50
C GLU A 154 5.02 -28.67 -0.72
N TRP A 155 3.76 -28.29 -0.90
CA TRP A 155 2.93 -28.68 -2.03
C TRP A 155 2.62 -27.44 -2.86
N GLY A 156 2.70 -27.52 -4.18
CA GLY A 156 2.46 -26.36 -5.04
C GLY A 156 0.99 -25.96 -5.14
N SER A 157 0.07 -26.89 -4.83
CA SER A 157 -1.37 -26.66 -4.88
C SER A 157 -2.14 -27.54 -3.90
N HIS A 158 -3.36 -27.11 -3.57
CA HIS A 158 -4.32 -27.88 -2.78
C HIS A 158 -4.71 -29.20 -3.46
N GLU A 159 -4.74 -29.24 -4.79
CA GLU A 159 -5.02 -30.46 -5.55
C GLU A 159 -3.88 -31.49 -5.42
N GLU A 160 -2.62 -31.04 -5.51
CA GLU A 160 -1.44 -31.90 -5.36
C GLU A 160 -1.36 -32.49 -3.95
N LEU A 161 -1.62 -31.67 -2.92
CA LEU A 161 -1.77 -32.13 -1.54
C LEU A 161 -2.87 -33.18 -1.42
N ALA A 162 -4.06 -32.91 -1.97
CA ALA A 162 -5.20 -33.82 -1.90
C ALA A 162 -4.90 -35.16 -2.59
N LYS A 163 -4.27 -35.15 -3.77
CA LYS A 163 -3.84 -36.35 -4.49
C LYS A 163 -2.83 -37.18 -3.70
N ALA A 164 -1.86 -36.53 -3.04
CA ALA A 164 -0.84 -37.22 -2.27
C ALA A 164 -1.30 -37.72 -0.89
N CYS A 165 -2.33 -37.10 -0.33
CA CYS A 165 -2.87 -37.42 1.00
C CYS A 165 -4.12 -38.30 0.97
N ALA A 166 -4.71 -38.51 -0.22
CA ALA A 166 -5.91 -39.32 -0.41
C ALA A 166 -5.59 -40.80 -0.27
N VAL A 167 -6.28 -41.45 0.67
CA VAL A 167 -6.24 -42.90 0.85
C VAL A 167 -7.65 -43.45 0.62
N PRO A 168 -7.83 -44.42 -0.30
CA PRO A 168 -9.14 -44.97 -0.58
C PRO A 168 -9.71 -45.68 0.64
N GLN A 169 -11.03 -45.58 0.84
CA GLN A 169 -11.72 -46.21 1.97
C GLN A 169 -11.47 -47.73 2.06
N GLU A 170 -11.25 -48.40 0.93
CA GLU A 170 -10.95 -49.84 0.85
C GLU A 170 -9.62 -50.22 1.54
N GLU A 171 -8.70 -49.27 1.69
CA GLU A 171 -7.42 -49.46 2.39
C GLU A 171 -7.48 -49.12 3.89
N LEU A 172 -8.65 -48.71 4.40
CA LEU A 172 -8.84 -48.45 5.83
C LEU A 172 -9.41 -49.68 6.53
N ASP A 173 -8.87 -49.99 7.70
CA ASP A 173 -9.35 -51.09 8.55
C ASP A 173 -10.72 -50.82 9.21
N TYR A 174 -11.34 -49.65 8.95
CA TYR A 174 -12.60 -49.23 9.56
C TYR A 174 -13.47 -48.39 8.62
N GLU A 175 -14.78 -48.48 8.82
CA GLU A 175 -15.76 -47.68 8.07
C GLU A 175 -15.79 -46.22 8.57
N LEU A 176 -15.82 -45.27 7.64
CA LEU A 176 -15.81 -43.84 7.94
C LEU A 176 -17.22 -43.35 8.28
N ASP A 177 -17.40 -42.78 9.48
CA ASP A 177 -18.62 -42.06 9.86
C ASP A 177 -18.69 -40.70 9.14
N LEU A 178 -19.24 -40.71 7.92
CA LEU A 178 -19.28 -39.52 7.04
C LEU A 178 -20.02 -38.32 7.67
N ASP A 179 -20.89 -38.54 8.66
CA ASP A 179 -21.61 -37.48 9.38
C ASP A 179 -20.69 -36.70 10.33
N ALA A 180 -19.59 -37.32 10.77
CA ALA A 180 -18.54 -36.67 11.56
C ALA A 180 -17.44 -36.02 10.71
N GLY A 181 -17.38 -36.35 9.42
CA GLY A 181 -16.37 -35.87 8.47
C GLY A 181 -16.74 -34.57 7.77
N VAL A 182 -15.73 -33.90 7.22
CA VAL A 182 -15.88 -32.70 6.37
C VAL A 182 -15.54 -33.07 4.93
N ASP A 183 -16.52 -32.92 4.03
CA ASP A 183 -16.34 -33.11 2.59
C ASP A 183 -15.54 -31.94 1.99
N ALA A 184 -14.31 -32.22 1.56
CA ALA A 184 -13.42 -31.23 0.95
C ALA A 184 -13.69 -31.02 -0.56
N GLY A 185 -14.46 -31.88 -1.21
CA GLY A 185 -14.82 -31.80 -2.64
C GLY A 185 -16.16 -31.09 -2.92
N GLY A 186 -17.14 -31.24 -2.03
CA GLY A 186 -18.54 -30.81 -2.28
C GLY A 186 -18.81 -29.29 -2.29
N ARG A 187 -17.85 -28.43 -1.92
CA ARG A 187 -18.06 -26.96 -1.82
C ARG A 187 -17.24 -26.12 -2.81
N GLY A 188 -16.76 -26.70 -3.91
CA GLY A 188 -15.96 -25.96 -4.90
C GLY A 188 -14.60 -25.48 -4.38
N THR A 189 -14.13 -26.08 -3.28
CA THR A 189 -12.82 -25.81 -2.66
C THR A 189 -11.66 -26.50 -3.36
N LEU A 190 -11.93 -27.56 -4.13
CA LEU A 190 -10.98 -28.28 -4.96
C LEU A 190 -11.39 -28.15 -6.42
N LEU A 191 -11.15 -26.96 -7.01
CA LEU A 191 -11.21 -26.82 -8.45
C LEU A 191 -9.92 -27.38 -9.06
N PRO A 192 -9.97 -28.04 -10.24
CA PRO A 192 -8.77 -28.48 -10.93
C PRO A 192 -7.81 -27.30 -11.14
N GLY A 193 -6.58 -27.45 -10.69
CA GLY A 193 -5.53 -26.47 -10.88
C GLY A 193 -5.21 -26.32 -12.37
N VAL A 194 -4.58 -25.20 -12.73
CA VAL A 194 -4.21 -24.88 -14.13
C VAL A 194 -3.43 -26.03 -14.78
N ARG A 195 -2.47 -26.62 -14.06
CA ARG A 195 -1.70 -27.79 -14.53
C ARG A 195 -2.59 -29.00 -14.82
N SER A 196 -3.57 -29.28 -13.97
CA SER A 196 -4.52 -30.38 -14.13
C SER A 196 -5.48 -30.15 -15.29
N LEU A 197 -5.94 -28.91 -15.49
CA LEU A 197 -6.74 -28.52 -16.65
C LEU A 197 -5.95 -28.70 -17.96
N PHE A 198 -4.68 -28.30 -18.00
CA PHE A 198 -3.82 -28.54 -19.15
C PHE A 198 -3.56 -30.02 -19.37
N GLN A 199 -3.30 -30.79 -18.31
CA GLN A 199 -3.11 -32.23 -18.39
C GLN A 199 -4.36 -32.93 -18.92
N MET A 200 -5.55 -32.62 -18.40
CA MET A 200 -6.82 -33.16 -18.91
C MET A 200 -7.08 -32.74 -20.37
N ALA A 201 -6.73 -31.52 -20.75
CA ALA A 201 -6.86 -31.06 -22.14
C ALA A 201 -5.86 -31.75 -23.10
N VAL A 202 -4.71 -32.19 -22.60
CA VAL A 202 -3.68 -32.89 -23.38
C VAL A 202 -3.91 -34.41 -23.41
N GLU A 203 -4.36 -35.00 -22.30
CA GLU A 203 -4.61 -36.44 -22.14
C GLU A 203 -6.02 -36.87 -22.60
N GLY A 204 -7.00 -35.96 -22.62
CA GLY A 204 -8.39 -36.19 -23.03
C GLY A 204 -8.60 -36.58 -24.51
N THR A 205 -7.54 -36.80 -25.28
CA THR A 205 -7.60 -37.34 -26.64
C THR A 205 -7.11 -38.78 -26.78
N ARG A 206 -6.65 -39.45 -25.71
CA ARG A 206 -5.96 -40.74 -25.85
C ARG A 206 -6.78 -42.00 -25.53
N ASP A 207 -7.84 -41.92 -24.74
CA ASP A 207 -8.64 -43.11 -24.42
C ASP A 207 -10.14 -42.84 -24.55
N GLN A 208 -10.64 -42.99 -25.79
CA GLN A 208 -11.96 -43.55 -26.10
C GLN A 208 -12.07 -43.80 -27.61
N SER A 209 -11.91 -45.07 -27.98
CA SER A 209 -12.54 -45.62 -29.20
C SER A 209 -13.59 -46.65 -28.71
N PRO A 210 -14.75 -46.82 -29.37
CA PRO A 210 -14.83 -46.90 -30.83
C PRO A 210 -16.00 -46.16 -31.50
N SER A 211 -15.87 -46.02 -32.83
CA SER A 211 -16.91 -45.89 -33.86
C SER A 211 -17.70 -44.58 -34.03
N ARG A 212 -17.33 -43.77 -35.04
CA ARG A 212 -18.17 -43.57 -36.25
C ARG A 212 -17.44 -42.82 -37.36
N VAL A 213 -17.65 -43.33 -38.57
CA VAL A 213 -17.22 -42.81 -39.88
C VAL A 213 -17.73 -41.40 -40.11
N SER A 214 -16.89 -40.48 -40.59
CA SER A 214 -17.20 -39.56 -41.70
C SER A 214 -15.99 -38.76 -42.17
N ASN A 215 -15.86 -38.74 -43.49
CA ASN A 215 -14.91 -38.09 -44.37
C ASN A 215 -14.77 -36.56 -44.25
N GLN A 216 -13.58 -36.12 -44.68
CA GLN A 216 -13.24 -34.95 -45.51
C GLN A 216 -12.65 -33.70 -44.84
N GLY A 217 -11.44 -33.38 -45.31
CA GLY A 217 -11.05 -32.02 -45.68
C GLY A 217 -10.27 -31.22 -44.64
N GLU A 218 -9.01 -30.93 -44.99
CA GLU A 218 -8.27 -29.72 -44.63
C GLU A 218 -7.40 -29.68 -43.36
N GLN A 219 -6.11 -29.59 -43.68
CA GLN A 219 -5.02 -28.87 -43.02
C GLN A 219 -4.45 -29.47 -41.71
N GLN A 220 -3.24 -30.01 -41.88
CA GLN A 220 -2.27 -30.30 -40.84
C GLN A 220 -1.94 -29.01 -40.07
N SER A 221 -2.74 -28.70 -39.04
CA SER A 221 -2.35 -27.74 -38.01
C SER A 221 -1.51 -28.45 -36.96
N VAL A 222 -0.32 -27.92 -36.73
CA VAL A 222 0.68 -28.41 -35.78
C VAL A 222 0.07 -28.47 -34.37
N HIS A 223 0.37 -29.54 -33.63
CA HIS A 223 -0.14 -29.84 -32.28
C HIS A 223 -0.05 -28.66 -31.27
N LEU A 224 0.86 -27.71 -31.49
CA LEU A 224 1.06 -26.51 -30.67
C LEU A 224 -0.02 -25.43 -30.84
N THR A 225 -0.67 -25.33 -32.00
CA THR A 225 -1.66 -24.27 -32.27
C THR A 225 -3.06 -24.62 -31.76
N LYS A 226 -3.36 -25.91 -31.56
CA LYS A 226 -4.62 -26.38 -30.94
C LYS A 226 -4.68 -26.13 -29.43
N THR A 227 -3.55 -26.14 -28.73
CA THR A 227 -3.47 -25.93 -27.27
C THR A 227 -3.52 -24.46 -26.87
N LEU A 228 -3.24 -23.53 -27.79
CA LEU A 228 -3.26 -22.08 -27.54
C LEU A 228 -4.62 -21.40 -27.77
N GLY A 229 -5.68 -22.15 -28.09
CA GLY A 229 -7.06 -21.60 -28.18
C GLY A 229 -7.32 -20.68 -29.37
N LEU A 230 -6.47 -20.71 -30.41
CA LEU A 230 -6.53 -19.79 -31.55
C LEU A 230 -7.29 -20.34 -32.78
N HIS A 231 -7.88 -21.53 -32.70
CA HIS A 231 -8.63 -22.14 -33.82
C HIS A 231 -10.12 -22.28 -33.52
N GLY A 232 -10.94 -22.25 -34.57
CA GLY A 232 -12.40 -22.39 -34.52
C GLY A 232 -12.90 -23.69 -33.87
N ASP A 233 -12.02 -24.68 -33.71
CA ASP A 233 -12.28 -25.99 -33.08
C ASP A 233 -11.77 -26.08 -31.64
N SER A 234 -11.72 -24.98 -30.88
CA SER A 234 -11.40 -25.00 -29.45
C SER A 234 -12.65 -24.88 -28.53
N PRO A 235 -13.63 -25.81 -28.57
CA PRO A 235 -14.68 -25.88 -27.56
C PRO A 235 -14.23 -26.61 -26.28
N ALA A 236 -13.01 -27.17 -26.24
CA ALA A 236 -12.60 -28.12 -25.20
C ALA A 236 -12.58 -27.53 -23.78
N LEU A 237 -12.11 -26.30 -23.59
CA LEU A 237 -12.01 -25.70 -22.25
C LEU A 237 -13.31 -25.08 -21.72
N ALA A 238 -14.27 -24.77 -22.59
CA ALA A 238 -15.48 -24.06 -22.19
C ALA A 238 -16.47 -24.95 -21.43
N GLN A 239 -16.53 -26.25 -21.76
CA GLN A 239 -17.33 -27.23 -21.02
C GLN A 239 -16.85 -27.37 -19.57
N PHE A 240 -15.53 -27.42 -19.33
CA PHE A 240 -14.97 -27.57 -17.98
C PHE A 240 -15.08 -26.29 -17.13
N LEU A 241 -15.23 -25.12 -17.75
CA LEU A 241 -15.38 -23.84 -17.06
C LEU A 241 -16.84 -23.44 -16.81
N GLY A 242 -17.81 -24.29 -17.18
CA GLY A 242 -19.23 -24.05 -16.97
C GLY A 242 -19.79 -22.82 -17.68
N LYS A 243 -19.16 -22.40 -18.79
CA LYS A 243 -19.52 -21.19 -19.54
C LYS A 243 -19.94 -21.55 -20.97
N GLU A 244 -21.09 -21.06 -21.39
CA GLU A 244 -21.52 -21.14 -22.79
C GLU A 244 -20.60 -20.30 -23.68
N VAL A 245 -20.08 -20.91 -24.75
CA VAL A 245 -19.17 -20.26 -25.71
C VAL A 245 -19.93 -19.21 -26.52
N LYS A 246 -19.76 -17.93 -26.20
CA LYS A 246 -20.13 -16.84 -27.11
C LYS A 246 -19.02 -16.67 -28.15
N ARG A 247 -19.27 -17.18 -29.37
CA ARG A 247 -18.42 -16.95 -30.54
C ARG A 247 -18.29 -15.43 -30.79
N LYS A 248 -17.08 -14.89 -30.64
CA LYS A 248 -16.72 -13.57 -31.14
C LYS A 248 -15.83 -13.78 -32.35
N GLU A 249 -16.45 -13.87 -33.52
CA GLU A 249 -15.73 -13.88 -34.78
C GLU A 249 -15.26 -12.45 -35.09
N ILE A 250 -13.96 -12.27 -35.30
CA ILE A 250 -13.42 -11.02 -35.83
C ILE A 250 -13.64 -11.08 -37.34
N LYS A 251 -14.68 -10.39 -37.84
CA LYS A 251 -14.85 -10.19 -39.27
C LYS A 251 -13.77 -9.24 -39.76
N VAL A 252 -12.75 -9.78 -40.40
CA VAL A 252 -11.78 -9.01 -41.19
C VAL A 252 -12.49 -8.64 -42.49
N TRP A 253 -12.73 -7.34 -42.69
CA TRP A 253 -13.30 -6.83 -43.94
C TRP A 253 -12.15 -6.34 -44.82
N ASN A 254 -12.17 -6.71 -46.11
CA ASN A 254 -11.16 -6.29 -47.07
C ASN A 254 -11.30 -4.78 -47.37
N ASP A 255 -10.18 -4.08 -47.47
CA ASP A 255 -10.02 -2.61 -47.48
C ASP A 255 -10.63 -1.85 -48.68
N GLU A 256 -11.33 -2.52 -49.60
CA GLU A 256 -11.82 -1.88 -50.84
C GLU A 256 -13.28 -1.41 -50.80
N ASN A 257 -14.00 -1.60 -49.69
CA ASN A 257 -15.37 -1.11 -49.54
C ASN A 257 -15.43 0.04 -48.52
N PHE A 258 -15.80 1.23 -48.99
CA PHE A 258 -16.10 2.36 -48.12
C PHE A 258 -17.30 2.03 -47.21
N ILE A 259 -17.05 1.89 -45.92
CA ILE A 259 -18.09 1.71 -44.90
C ILE A 259 -18.66 3.07 -44.55
N ASP A 260 -19.92 3.32 -44.91
CA ASP A 260 -20.65 4.51 -44.48
C ASP A 260 -21.02 4.37 -42.98
N ILE A 261 -20.35 5.17 -42.15
CA ILE A 261 -20.45 5.13 -40.69
C ILE A 261 -21.78 5.74 -40.21
N TYR A 262 -22.46 6.54 -41.03
CA TYR A 262 -23.66 7.29 -40.63
C TYR A 262 -24.97 6.53 -40.77
N SER A 263 -24.98 5.38 -41.44
CA SER A 263 -26.19 4.61 -41.74
C SER A 263 -26.38 3.36 -40.86
N LEU A 264 -25.55 3.14 -39.83
CA LEU A 264 -25.73 2.04 -38.89
C LEU A 264 -26.75 2.39 -37.78
N PRO A 265 -27.77 1.54 -37.53
CA PRO A 265 -28.70 1.74 -36.43
C PRO A 265 -27.95 1.58 -35.09
N LEU A 266 -27.98 2.62 -34.27
CA LEU A 266 -27.35 2.65 -32.94
C LEU A 266 -27.82 1.45 -32.11
N PRO A 267 -26.90 0.53 -31.70
CA PRO A 267 -27.30 -0.55 -30.82
C PRO A 267 -27.68 0.01 -29.45
N PRO A 268 -28.62 -0.62 -28.72
CA PRO A 268 -29.01 -0.17 -27.40
C PRO A 268 -27.79 -0.16 -26.49
N MET A 269 -27.43 1.01 -25.96
CA MET A 269 -26.28 1.19 -25.09
C MET A 269 -26.38 0.26 -23.87
N SER A 270 -25.67 -0.85 -23.93
CA SER A 270 -25.45 -1.71 -22.77
C SER A 270 -24.57 -0.96 -21.80
N ARG A 271 -25.20 -0.36 -20.78
CA ARG A 271 -24.50 0.31 -19.68
C ARG A 271 -23.56 -0.69 -19.03
N TRP A 272 -22.26 -0.46 -19.17
CA TRP A 272 -21.23 -1.11 -18.36
C TRP A 272 -21.54 -0.86 -16.88
N LYS A 273 -22.08 -1.87 -16.21
CA LYS A 273 -22.26 -1.83 -14.76
C LYS A 273 -20.92 -2.16 -14.12
N LYS A 274 -20.23 -1.14 -13.61
CA LYS A 274 -19.14 -1.35 -12.65
C LYS A 274 -19.70 -2.18 -11.48
N PRO A 275 -19.15 -3.36 -11.16
CA PRO A 275 -19.52 -4.04 -9.92
C PRO A 275 -19.20 -3.10 -8.75
N PRO A 276 -20.09 -2.96 -7.76
CA PRO A 276 -19.83 -2.13 -6.61
C PRO A 276 -18.59 -2.66 -5.87
N PRO A 277 -17.73 -1.78 -5.35
CA PRO A 277 -16.57 -2.20 -4.58
C PRO A 277 -17.05 -3.05 -3.39
N VAL A 278 -16.47 -4.23 -3.24
CA VAL A 278 -16.71 -5.13 -2.11
C VAL A 278 -16.24 -4.40 -0.86
N ARG A 279 -17.19 -3.87 -0.08
CA ARG A 279 -16.94 -3.27 1.23
C ARG A 279 -16.52 -4.42 2.15
N THR A 280 -15.23 -4.50 2.47
CA THR A 280 -14.74 -5.36 3.55
C THR A 280 -15.43 -4.94 4.85
N ARG A 281 -16.40 -5.75 5.28
CA ARG A 281 -16.88 -5.70 6.65
C ARG A 281 -15.79 -6.32 7.53
N PRO A 282 -15.27 -5.62 8.55
CA PRO A 282 -14.37 -6.24 9.50
C PRO A 282 -15.17 -7.28 10.29
N THR A 283 -14.88 -8.55 10.05
CA THR A 283 -15.33 -9.63 10.91
C THR A 283 -14.63 -9.45 12.26
N ARG A 284 -15.41 -9.18 13.30
CA ARG A 284 -14.93 -9.16 14.68
C ARG A 284 -14.50 -10.56 15.09
N GLU A 285 -13.35 -10.59 15.77
CA GLU A 285 -12.89 -11.59 16.75
C GLU A 285 -12.18 -12.85 16.22
N ALA A 286 -10.87 -12.90 16.47
CA ALA A 286 -10.20 -14.05 17.06
C ALA A 286 -9.04 -13.55 17.93
N GLU A 287 -9.24 -13.58 19.25
CA GLU A 287 -8.19 -13.37 20.25
C GLU A 287 -7.10 -14.43 20.10
N VAL A 288 -5.85 -13.96 20.01
CA VAL A 288 -4.64 -14.81 20.07
C VAL A 288 -4.50 -15.28 21.51
N VAL A 289 -4.80 -16.55 21.76
CA VAL A 289 -4.50 -17.23 23.02
C VAL A 289 -3.04 -17.67 22.98
N THR A 290 -2.16 -16.93 23.67
CA THR A 290 -0.81 -17.39 24.01
C THR A 290 -0.88 -18.29 25.24
N SER A 291 -0.68 -19.58 25.04
CA SER A 291 -0.47 -20.54 26.13
C SER A 291 1.01 -20.59 26.49
N GLU A 292 1.41 -19.91 27.56
CA GLU A 292 2.69 -20.11 28.23
C GLU A 292 2.61 -21.39 29.09
N LYS A 293 3.41 -22.39 28.74
CA LYS A 293 3.67 -23.55 29.62
C LYS A 293 5.11 -23.47 30.10
N SER A 294 5.27 -23.07 31.35
CA SER A 294 6.49 -23.15 32.12
C SER A 294 6.91 -24.61 32.29
N LEU A 295 8.14 -24.95 31.89
CA LEU A 295 8.84 -26.15 32.32
C LEU A 295 10.21 -25.73 32.86
N GLN A 296 10.31 -25.73 34.19
CA GLN A 296 11.57 -25.90 34.90
C GLN A 296 11.98 -27.37 34.83
N ALA A 297 13.19 -27.67 34.36
CA ALA A 297 14.02 -28.74 34.92
C ALA A 297 15.46 -28.70 34.38
N THR A 298 16.38 -28.47 35.33
CA THR A 298 17.64 -29.18 35.54
C THR A 298 18.75 -29.13 34.48
N ALA A 299 19.83 -28.45 34.86
CA ALA A 299 21.16 -28.61 34.31
C ALA A 299 21.64 -30.06 34.37
N ASN A 300 22.20 -30.55 33.28
CA ASN A 300 23.39 -31.39 33.31
C ASN A 300 24.14 -31.32 31.98
N ASP A 301 25.45 -31.17 32.13
CA ASP A 301 26.48 -30.94 31.13
C ASP A 301 26.69 -32.16 30.22
N SER A 302 26.84 -31.92 28.91
CA SER A 302 27.47 -32.82 27.93
C SER A 302 27.69 -32.08 26.61
N SER A 303 28.92 -31.59 26.43
CA SER A 303 29.49 -31.03 25.22
C SER A 303 29.25 -31.90 23.97
N ARG A 304 28.48 -31.42 23.00
CA ARG A 304 28.56 -31.84 21.58
C ARG A 304 28.25 -30.65 20.66
N ASN A 305 29.22 -30.37 19.79
CA ASN A 305 29.25 -29.39 18.71
C ASN A 305 27.88 -28.97 18.15
N ALA A 306 27.45 -27.76 18.50
CA ALA A 306 26.46 -27.01 17.75
C ALA A 306 27.19 -25.95 16.92
N SER A 307 27.27 -26.18 15.62
CA SER A 307 27.62 -25.15 14.64
C SER A 307 26.72 -23.93 14.84
N ASN A 308 27.34 -22.74 14.85
CA ASN A 308 26.76 -21.42 15.03
C ASN A 308 25.39 -21.24 14.35
N ALA A 309 24.30 -21.55 15.06
CA ALA A 309 22.99 -21.04 14.73
C ALA A 309 22.89 -19.66 15.38
N THR A 310 23.23 -18.62 14.61
CA THR A 310 22.93 -17.23 14.97
C THR A 310 21.45 -17.13 15.32
N ALA A 311 21.16 -16.82 16.58
CA ALA A 311 19.80 -16.64 17.06
C ALA A 311 19.23 -15.33 16.48
N THR A 312 18.84 -15.33 15.21
CA THR A 312 18.06 -14.26 14.61
C THR A 312 16.68 -14.29 15.27
N SER A 313 16.37 -13.24 16.02
CA SER A 313 15.06 -13.06 16.63
C SER A 313 14.00 -13.05 15.52
N ARG A 314 13.03 -13.97 15.56
CA ARG A 314 11.91 -14.04 14.60
C ARG A 314 10.88 -12.90 14.75
N PHE A 315 11.14 -11.97 15.66
CA PHE A 315 10.31 -10.79 15.87
C PHE A 315 10.87 -9.65 15.04
N HIS A 316 10.01 -9.05 14.22
CA HIS A 316 10.30 -7.85 13.42
C HIS A 316 9.33 -6.72 13.76
N ILE A 317 9.72 -5.49 13.46
CA ILE A 317 8.89 -4.28 13.50
C ILE A 317 8.64 -3.86 12.06
N SER A 318 7.39 -3.84 11.62
CA SER A 318 7.06 -3.40 10.27
C SER A 318 7.07 -1.86 10.19
N CYS A 319 7.81 -1.30 9.23
CA CYS A 319 7.81 0.11 8.87
C CYS A 319 7.34 0.26 7.41
N ARG A 320 6.24 0.97 7.20
CA ARG A 320 5.76 1.29 5.85
C ARG A 320 6.36 2.60 5.38
N ILE A 321 7.02 2.54 4.23
CA ILE A 321 7.61 3.70 3.57
C ILE A 321 6.98 3.93 2.19
N THR A 322 7.04 5.18 1.74
CA THR A 322 6.63 5.62 0.42
C THR A 322 7.82 6.30 -0.25
N LEU A 323 8.24 5.73 -1.36
CA LEU A 323 9.26 6.25 -2.25
C LEU A 323 8.57 6.98 -3.39
N THR A 324 8.88 8.26 -3.58
CA THR A 324 8.25 9.10 -4.61
C THR A 324 9.32 9.78 -5.44
N ASP A 325 9.23 9.70 -6.77
CA ASP A 325 10.02 10.53 -7.67
C ASP A 325 9.25 11.79 -8.10
N SER A 326 10.02 12.81 -8.45
CA SER A 326 9.50 14.06 -9.00
C SER A 326 10.50 14.60 -10.01
N SER A 327 10.02 15.24 -11.06
CA SER A 327 10.86 15.82 -12.10
C SER A 327 10.48 17.26 -12.41
N LEU A 328 11.47 18.05 -12.81
CA LEU A 328 11.32 19.45 -13.20
C LEU A 328 12.14 19.69 -14.45
N PHE A 329 11.50 20.20 -15.50
CA PHE A 329 12.18 20.55 -16.74
C PHE A 329 13.08 21.79 -16.57
N ILE A 330 14.29 21.73 -17.12
CA ILE A 330 15.26 22.82 -17.11
C ILE A 330 15.36 23.43 -18.53
N PRO A 331 14.89 24.68 -18.73
CA PRO A 331 15.06 25.39 -19.99
C PRO A 331 16.53 25.53 -20.39
N GLU A 332 16.83 25.48 -21.69
CA GLU A 332 18.21 25.50 -22.20
C GLU A 332 19.07 26.65 -21.67
N GLY A 333 18.47 27.85 -21.51
CA GLY A 333 19.18 29.02 -20.97
C GLY A 333 19.54 28.94 -19.48
N GLN A 334 18.95 28.01 -18.73
CA GLN A 334 19.19 27.80 -17.30
C GLN A 334 20.04 26.54 -17.02
N ARG A 335 20.38 25.76 -18.06
CA ARG A 335 21.19 24.55 -17.90
C ARG A 335 22.62 24.89 -17.54
N LEU A 336 23.20 24.04 -16.71
CA LEU A 336 24.57 24.21 -16.27
C LEU A 336 25.55 24.04 -17.43
N LYS A 337 26.55 24.91 -17.53
CA LYS A 337 27.53 24.89 -18.64
C LYS A 337 28.26 23.55 -18.76
N SER A 338 28.47 22.85 -17.64
CA SER A 338 29.10 21.53 -17.57
C SER A 338 28.16 20.36 -17.88
N LYS A 339 26.84 20.57 -17.86
CA LYS A 339 25.80 19.54 -18.04
C LYS A 339 24.67 20.05 -18.94
N LYS A 340 25.03 20.57 -20.12
CA LYS A 340 24.07 21.15 -21.08
C LYS A 340 23.06 20.13 -21.62
N GLU A 341 23.47 18.86 -21.63
CA GLU A 341 22.65 17.74 -22.09
C GLU A 341 21.53 17.40 -21.10
N HIS A 342 21.66 17.77 -19.82
CA HIS A 342 20.66 17.44 -18.82
C HIS A 342 19.43 18.34 -18.99
N THR A 343 18.34 17.71 -19.42
CA THR A 343 17.08 18.37 -19.72
C THR A 343 16.22 18.55 -18.46
N HIS A 344 16.38 17.68 -17.46
CA HIS A 344 15.55 17.64 -16.27
C HIS A 344 16.38 17.61 -14.98
N GLN A 345 15.80 18.20 -13.94
CA GLN A 345 16.13 17.92 -12.56
C GLN A 345 15.17 16.85 -12.05
N TRP A 346 15.67 15.90 -11.29
CA TRP A 346 14.87 14.85 -10.67
C TRP A 346 15.12 14.84 -9.17
N MET A 347 14.14 14.36 -8.43
CA MET A 347 14.17 14.24 -6.99
C MET A 347 13.56 12.90 -6.59
N ILE A 348 14.25 12.18 -5.72
CA ILE A 348 13.70 11.03 -5.00
C ILE A 348 13.50 11.45 -3.56
N SER A 349 12.31 11.16 -3.03
CA SER A 349 11.95 11.39 -1.63
C SER A 349 11.48 10.09 -0.98
N VAL A 350 11.87 9.88 0.28
CA VAL A 350 11.42 8.74 1.08
C VAL A 350 10.74 9.26 2.33
N GLU A 351 9.48 8.89 2.51
CA GLU A 351 8.67 9.26 3.65
C GLU A 351 8.06 8.02 4.32
N SER A 352 7.83 8.07 5.63
CA SER A 352 7.02 7.06 6.33
C SER A 352 5.54 7.41 6.26
N ALA A 353 4.68 6.39 6.15
CA ALA A 353 3.24 6.61 6.29
C ALA A 353 2.89 7.21 7.66
N SER A 354 1.87 8.07 7.76
CA SER A 354 1.50 8.78 9.00
C SER A 354 1.12 7.88 10.17
N TYR A 355 0.70 6.64 9.89
CA TYR A 355 0.36 5.63 10.89
C TYR A 355 1.51 4.63 11.14
N SER A 356 2.65 4.79 10.47
CA SER A 356 3.85 3.99 10.63
C SER A 356 4.82 4.67 11.61
N LEU A 357 5.89 3.97 11.98
CA LEU A 357 7.01 4.55 12.68
C LEU A 357 7.63 5.68 11.84
N ASP A 358 7.93 6.81 12.49
CA ASP A 358 8.56 7.96 11.82
C ASP A 358 9.94 7.55 11.30
N LEU A 359 10.15 7.70 9.99
CA LEU A 359 11.37 7.32 9.31
C LEU A 359 12.62 7.99 9.92
N THR A 360 12.48 9.21 10.45
CA THR A 360 13.60 9.95 11.07
C THR A 360 14.14 9.28 12.33
N THR A 361 13.35 8.40 12.95
CA THR A 361 13.73 7.66 14.16
C THR A 361 14.58 6.43 13.86
N VAL A 362 14.43 5.83 12.68
CA VAL A 362 15.03 4.53 12.35
C VAL A 362 15.99 4.56 11.17
N LEU A 363 15.81 5.47 10.22
CA LEU A 363 16.68 5.56 9.05
C LEU A 363 17.94 6.37 9.39
N ALA A 364 19.11 5.79 9.08
CA ALA A 364 20.40 6.42 9.26
C ALA A 364 20.85 7.18 8.00
N SER A 365 20.66 6.57 6.82
CA SER A 365 20.98 7.23 5.54
C SER A 365 20.20 6.64 4.37
N LEU A 366 19.98 7.49 3.38
CA LEU A 366 19.45 7.18 2.05
C LEU A 366 20.57 7.35 1.03
N THR A 367 20.80 6.35 0.19
CA THR A 367 21.73 6.43 -0.93
C THR A 367 21.00 6.11 -2.22
N VAL A 368 21.22 6.91 -3.26
CA VAL A 368 20.65 6.68 -4.59
C VAL A 368 21.78 6.57 -5.61
N SER A 369 21.80 5.47 -6.35
CA SER A 369 22.72 5.23 -7.46
C SER A 369 21.96 4.81 -8.72
N PRO A 370 22.31 5.31 -9.91
CA PRO A 370 21.75 4.79 -11.14
C PRO A 370 22.21 3.35 -11.35
N ILE A 371 21.31 2.49 -11.82
CA ILE A 371 21.65 1.14 -12.25
C ILE A 371 22.14 1.24 -13.68
N SER A 372 23.46 1.11 -13.88
CA SER A 372 24.07 1.13 -15.20
C SER A 372 23.59 -0.07 -16.01
N SER A 373 22.68 0.13 -16.98
CA SER A 373 22.66 -0.75 -18.14
C SER A 373 23.92 -0.46 -18.95
N PHE A 374 24.54 -1.51 -19.51
CA PHE A 374 25.88 -1.55 -20.11
C PHE A 374 26.17 -0.51 -21.23
N GLU A 375 25.22 0.36 -21.57
CA GLU A 375 25.31 1.40 -22.61
C GLU A 375 25.33 2.85 -22.07
N PHE A 376 25.09 3.06 -20.77
CA PHE A 376 24.94 4.41 -20.15
C PHE A 376 26.20 4.96 -19.46
N GLU A 377 27.34 4.26 -19.53
CA GLU A 377 28.55 4.63 -18.78
C GLU A 377 29.21 5.95 -19.20
N GLN A 378 28.87 6.52 -20.36
CA GLN A 378 29.56 7.70 -20.88
C GLN A 378 28.89 9.05 -20.55
N SER A 379 27.61 9.09 -20.16
CA SER A 379 26.90 10.35 -19.87
C SER A 379 26.61 10.57 -18.38
N MET A 380 26.56 9.51 -17.57
CA MET A 380 26.21 9.54 -16.15
C MET A 380 27.34 9.01 -15.27
N SER A 381 28.48 9.69 -15.22
CA SER A 381 29.50 9.43 -14.19
C SER A 381 29.05 10.03 -12.84
N SER A 382 27.91 9.60 -12.30
CA SER A 382 27.41 10.11 -11.02
C SER A 382 27.86 9.21 -9.88
N SER A 383 28.72 9.75 -9.01
CA SER A 383 28.92 9.21 -7.67
C SER A 383 27.57 9.01 -6.97
N PRO A 384 27.41 7.98 -6.12
CA PRO A 384 26.19 7.76 -5.37
C PRO A 384 25.84 9.01 -4.55
N LEU A 385 24.58 9.43 -4.64
CA LEU A 385 24.08 10.59 -3.91
C LEU A 385 23.55 10.11 -2.56
N VAL A 386 24.02 10.73 -1.47
CA VAL A 386 23.72 10.28 -0.09
C VAL A 386 23.04 11.40 0.69
N ALA A 387 21.95 11.08 1.36
CA ALA A 387 21.26 11.92 2.34
C ALA A 387 21.32 11.24 3.72
N THR A 388 22.04 11.85 4.67
CA THR A 388 22.21 11.33 6.04
C THR A 388 21.28 11.99 7.06
N GLU A 389 20.57 13.04 6.66
CA GLU A 389 19.70 13.83 7.52
C GLU A 389 18.34 14.06 6.87
N PRO A 390 17.26 14.20 7.67
CA PRO A 390 15.95 14.52 7.14
C PRO A 390 15.87 15.97 6.62
N PRO A 391 15.04 16.25 5.60
CA PRO A 391 14.23 15.27 4.88
C PRO A 391 15.10 14.35 4.01
N PHE A 392 14.78 13.05 3.97
CA PHE A 392 15.52 12.07 3.19
C PHE A 392 15.18 12.22 1.71
N VAL A 393 15.83 13.19 1.09
CA VAL A 393 15.60 13.62 -0.28
C VAL A 393 16.94 13.69 -1.01
N VAL A 394 16.96 13.13 -2.21
CA VAL A 394 18.10 13.19 -3.12
C VAL A 394 17.67 13.89 -4.39
N VAL A 395 18.48 14.85 -4.84
CA VAL A 395 18.19 15.66 -6.03
C VAL A 395 19.34 15.51 -7.02
N GLY A 396 19.00 15.22 -8.28
CA GLY A 396 19.95 15.06 -9.37
C GLY A 396 19.46 15.72 -10.66
N THR A 397 20.23 15.55 -11.72
CA THR A 397 19.88 16.03 -13.07
C THR A 397 20.11 14.91 -14.07
N THR A 398 19.25 14.80 -15.08
CA THR A 398 19.36 13.80 -16.15
C THR A 398 18.76 14.30 -17.46
N ALA A 399 19.15 13.65 -18.56
CA ALA A 399 18.56 13.84 -19.88
C ALA A 399 17.43 12.82 -20.14
N GLU A 400 17.57 11.61 -19.58
CA GLU A 400 16.74 10.44 -19.88
C GLU A 400 16.25 9.76 -18.59
N PRO A 401 15.07 9.12 -18.63
CA PRO A 401 14.58 8.31 -17.52
C PRO A 401 15.49 7.10 -17.31
N PHE A 402 15.62 6.66 -16.06
CA PHE A 402 16.51 5.55 -15.71
C PHE A 402 16.03 4.80 -14.47
N GLN A 403 16.55 3.58 -14.29
CA GLN A 403 16.31 2.79 -13.10
C GLN A 403 17.35 3.15 -12.03
N ALA A 404 16.86 3.58 -10.87
CA ALA A 404 17.69 3.91 -9.72
C ALA A 404 17.62 2.79 -8.67
N GLN A 405 18.78 2.49 -8.09
CA GLN A 405 18.91 1.67 -6.90
C GLN A 405 18.91 2.60 -5.68
N VAL A 406 17.92 2.42 -4.82
CA VAL A 406 17.70 3.18 -3.60
C VAL A 406 18.08 2.28 -2.42
N GLU A 407 19.18 2.62 -1.77
CA GLU A 407 19.67 1.92 -0.60
C GLU A 407 19.29 2.68 0.67
N LEU A 408 18.58 2.00 1.56
CA LEU A 408 18.17 2.49 2.87
C LEU A 408 19.00 1.78 3.93
N LEU A 409 19.76 2.56 4.70
CA LEU A 409 20.50 2.07 5.85
C LEU A 409 19.77 2.46 7.12
N PHE A 410 19.27 1.47 7.84
CA PHE A 410 18.62 1.65 9.14
C PHE A 410 19.66 1.65 10.27
N ASN A 411 19.26 2.17 11.44
CA ASN A 411 20.11 2.21 12.61
C ASN A 411 20.58 0.80 13.02
N SER A 412 21.80 0.72 13.56
CA SER A 412 22.38 -0.53 14.02
C SER A 412 21.58 -1.18 15.13
N SER A 413 21.54 -2.51 15.10
CA SER A 413 21.00 -3.32 16.19
C SER A 413 21.97 -3.37 17.36
N THR A 414 21.44 -3.41 18.59
CA THR A 414 22.26 -3.53 19.81
C THR A 414 22.75 -4.95 20.11
N SER A 415 22.22 -5.98 19.46
CA SER A 415 22.43 -7.39 19.86
C SER A 415 22.87 -8.35 18.75
N GLY A 416 22.95 -7.90 17.49
CA GLY A 416 23.38 -8.73 16.37
C GLY A 416 24.90 -8.74 16.12
N PRO A 417 25.47 -9.83 15.56
CA PRO A 417 26.85 -9.88 15.09
C PRO A 417 26.95 -9.11 13.77
N GLY A 418 27.03 -7.79 13.87
CA GLY A 418 27.10 -6.86 12.75
C GLY A 418 26.67 -5.47 13.20
N GLN A 419 27.61 -4.63 13.61
CA GLN A 419 27.34 -3.23 13.97
C GLN A 419 26.93 -2.35 12.77
N ASN A 420 26.86 -2.94 11.58
CA ASN A 420 26.45 -2.28 10.36
C ASN A 420 24.94 -2.49 10.26
N GLY A 421 24.15 -1.46 10.57
CA GLY A 421 22.69 -1.57 10.62
C GLY A 421 22.04 -2.16 9.36
N GLN A 422 20.77 -2.50 9.49
CA GLN A 422 20.06 -3.23 8.44
C GLN A 422 20.02 -2.41 7.13
N LYS A 423 20.47 -3.03 6.04
CA LYS A 423 20.47 -2.44 4.70
C LYS A 423 19.35 -3.03 3.87
N VAL A 424 18.51 -2.17 3.30
CA VAL A 424 17.42 -2.54 2.38
C VAL A 424 17.69 -1.86 1.05
N ILE A 425 17.57 -2.62 -0.05
CA ILE A 425 17.81 -2.13 -1.40
C ILE A 425 16.49 -2.22 -2.17
N LEU A 426 16.11 -1.12 -2.80
CA LEU A 426 14.89 -0.99 -3.60
C LEU A 426 15.26 -0.49 -4.99
N ASP A 427 14.63 -1.06 -6.00
CA ASP A 427 14.75 -0.57 -7.36
C ASP A 427 13.54 0.31 -7.70
N HIS A 428 13.80 1.49 -8.27
CA HIS A 428 12.79 2.48 -8.57
C HIS A 428 13.04 3.13 -9.92
N TRP A 429 12.00 3.25 -10.74
CA TRP A 429 12.10 3.86 -12.06
C TRP A 429 11.83 5.35 -11.98
N ILE A 430 12.80 6.19 -12.38
CA ILE A 430 12.64 7.64 -12.37
C ILE A 430 12.03 8.11 -13.69
N GLY A 431 10.81 8.64 -13.61
CA GLY A 431 10.09 9.21 -14.74
C GLY A 431 10.41 10.69 -14.95
N LEU A 432 10.55 11.11 -16.20
CA LEU A 432 10.71 12.51 -16.56
C LEU A 432 9.42 13.09 -17.13
N ASP A 433 9.11 14.34 -16.81
CA ASP A 433 7.97 15.07 -17.36
C ASP A 433 8.13 15.22 -18.89
N MET A 434 7.22 14.59 -19.65
CA MET A 434 7.23 14.63 -21.10
C MET A 434 6.83 15.98 -21.68
N ILE A 435 6.13 16.81 -20.90
CA ILE A 435 5.49 18.03 -21.43
C ILE A 435 6.53 19.15 -21.53
N GLY A 436 7.60 19.14 -20.72
CA GLY A 436 8.71 20.09 -20.84
C GLY A 436 8.35 21.57 -20.67
N THR A 437 7.10 21.90 -20.31
CA THR A 437 6.63 23.28 -20.19
C THR A 437 6.33 23.69 -18.75
N ASN A 438 6.32 22.74 -17.81
CA ASN A 438 5.95 23.03 -16.44
C ASN A 438 7.11 23.71 -15.69
N LYS A 439 6.83 24.92 -15.18
CA LYS A 439 7.73 25.63 -14.25
C LYS A 439 7.68 25.08 -12.82
N LEU A 440 6.82 24.10 -12.58
CA LEU A 440 6.59 23.47 -11.28
C LEU A 440 7.04 22.01 -11.34
N PRO A 441 7.57 21.46 -10.25
CA PRO A 441 7.89 20.03 -10.18
C PRO A 441 6.64 19.18 -10.41
N THR A 442 6.76 18.23 -11.32
CA THR A 442 5.73 17.24 -11.63
C THR A 442 6.05 15.96 -10.85
N LYS A 443 5.06 15.47 -10.09
CA LYS A 443 5.17 14.22 -9.35
C LYS A 443 5.18 13.04 -10.34
N GLY A 444 6.10 12.11 -10.14
CA GLY A 444 6.23 10.88 -10.92
C GLY A 444 5.42 9.73 -10.31
N ASP A 445 6.05 8.56 -10.27
CA ASP A 445 5.54 7.32 -9.69
C ASP A 445 5.71 7.28 -8.16
N GLU A 446 4.92 6.42 -7.53
CA GLU A 446 4.93 6.20 -6.08
C GLU A 446 5.02 4.71 -5.77
N GLN A 447 6.05 4.33 -5.02
CA GLN A 447 6.27 2.96 -4.60
C GLN A 447 6.14 2.84 -3.09
N VAL A 448 5.11 2.14 -2.64
CA VAL A 448 4.85 1.87 -1.21
C VAL A 448 5.40 0.50 -0.84
N VAL A 449 6.26 0.44 0.18
CA VAL A 449 6.95 -0.79 0.59
C VAL A 449 6.82 -0.96 2.11
N ASP A 450 6.47 -2.18 2.54
CA ASP A 450 6.54 -2.59 3.94
C ASP A 450 7.90 -3.22 4.21
N ILE A 451 8.68 -2.59 5.10
CA ILE A 451 10.01 -3.04 5.51
C ILE A 451 9.92 -3.68 6.89
N GLU A 452 10.39 -4.94 6.99
CA GLU A 452 10.53 -5.62 8.28
C GLU A 452 11.88 -5.25 8.91
N LEU A 453 11.83 -4.49 10.00
CA LEU A 453 13.00 -4.11 10.78
C LEU A 453 13.26 -5.14 11.89
N ASP A 454 14.53 -5.39 12.21
CA ASP A 454 14.88 -6.27 13.33
C ASP A 454 14.33 -5.71 14.66
N LYS A 455 13.88 -6.58 15.58
CA LYS A 455 13.29 -6.15 16.87
C LYS A 455 14.24 -5.26 17.69
N ASP A 456 15.54 -5.45 17.54
CA ASP A 456 16.58 -4.72 18.26
C ASP A 456 17.13 -3.51 17.48
N THR A 457 16.43 -3.10 16.40
CA THR A 457 16.70 -1.83 15.72
C THR A 457 16.56 -0.67 16.70
N VAL A 458 17.63 0.14 16.82
CA VAL A 458 17.63 1.30 17.70
C VAL A 458 16.73 2.40 17.16
N ILE A 459 15.70 2.75 17.92
CA ILE A 459 14.80 3.87 17.63
C ILE A 459 15.37 5.12 18.30
N LYS A 460 15.77 6.11 17.49
CA LYS A 460 16.24 7.42 17.94
C LYS A 460 15.07 8.39 18.16
N PRO A 461 15.27 9.50 18.90
CA PRO A 461 14.26 10.55 19.01
C PRO A 461 13.88 11.10 17.63
N ALA A 462 12.58 11.36 17.42
CA ALA A 462 12.09 11.96 16.18
C ALA A 462 12.71 13.35 15.96
N LYS A 463 13.23 13.58 14.76
CA LYS A 463 13.79 14.88 14.39
C LYS A 463 12.66 15.74 13.83
N SER A 464 12.40 16.89 14.47
CA SER A 464 11.40 17.86 14.01
C SER A 464 12.08 19.13 13.48
N GLY A 465 11.34 19.95 12.73
CA GLY A 465 11.82 21.23 12.22
C GLY A 465 12.67 21.17 10.95
N TYR A 466 12.67 20.04 10.24
CA TYR A 466 13.29 19.94 8.93
C TYR A 466 12.38 20.54 7.84
N THR A 467 12.97 20.99 6.74
CA THR A 467 12.25 21.54 5.60
C THR A 467 11.32 20.48 5.01
N PRO A 468 10.03 20.78 4.75
CA PRO A 468 9.12 19.79 4.18
C PRO A 468 9.56 19.39 2.78
N VAL A 469 9.37 18.12 2.40
CA VAL A 469 9.78 17.55 1.10
C VAL A 469 9.27 18.37 -0.10
N ASN A 470 8.06 18.93 0.01
CA ASN A 470 7.44 19.75 -1.03
C ASN A 470 7.99 21.18 -1.13
N ALA A 471 8.99 21.56 -0.32
CA ALA A 471 9.55 22.90 -0.35
C ALA A 471 10.35 23.17 -1.63
N LYS A 472 10.15 24.36 -2.20
CA LYS A 472 10.86 24.80 -3.41
C LYS A 472 12.38 24.90 -3.22
N SER A 473 12.85 25.13 -1.98
CA SER A 473 14.27 25.24 -1.65
C SER A 473 15.08 24.00 -2.08
N HIS A 474 14.49 22.81 -2.05
CA HIS A 474 15.17 21.57 -2.48
C HIS A 474 15.54 21.58 -3.97
N TRP A 475 14.79 22.32 -4.79
CA TRP A 475 15.01 22.44 -6.23
C TRP A 475 16.04 23.53 -6.57
N GLU A 476 16.13 24.59 -5.76
CA GLU A 476 17.00 25.75 -5.99
C GLU A 476 18.49 25.46 -5.75
N HIS A 477 18.82 24.42 -4.97
CA HIS A 477 20.20 24.15 -4.54
C HIS A 477 21.15 23.62 -5.64
N VAL A 478 20.63 22.98 -6.69
CA VAL A 478 21.48 22.41 -7.76
C VAL A 478 22.13 23.51 -8.61
N SER A 479 21.53 24.70 -8.67
CA SER A 479 22.12 25.87 -9.34
C SER A 479 23.36 26.42 -8.63
N ASN A 480 23.50 26.20 -7.32
CA ASN A 480 24.58 26.78 -6.50
C ASN A 480 25.83 25.90 -6.34
N VAL A 481 25.76 24.61 -6.70
CA VAL A 481 26.93 23.71 -6.69
C VAL A 481 27.94 24.07 -7.81
N ALA A 482 27.53 24.88 -8.80
CA ALA A 482 28.39 25.36 -9.88
C ALA A 482 29.36 26.49 -9.51
N LEU A 483 29.23 27.11 -8.34
CA LEU A 483 30.21 28.03 -7.79
C LEU A 483 30.90 27.31 -6.64
N GLY A 484 32.03 26.65 -6.94
CA GLY A 484 32.82 25.88 -5.98
C GLY A 484 33.25 26.68 -4.74
N ARG A 485 32.33 26.84 -3.80
CA ARG A 485 32.58 27.26 -2.43
C ARG A 485 32.29 26.06 -1.55
N ALA A 486 33.32 25.25 -1.35
CA ALA A 486 33.34 24.27 -0.29
C ALA A 486 33.10 25.01 1.03
N LEU A 487 31.87 24.92 1.57
CA LEU A 487 31.61 25.26 2.95
C LEU A 487 32.21 24.12 3.79
N LYS A 488 33.49 24.29 4.11
CA LYS A 488 34.09 23.65 5.29
C LYS A 488 33.28 24.13 6.49
N PHE A 489 32.49 23.26 7.09
CA PHE A 489 32.03 23.44 8.46
C PHE A 489 33.28 23.41 9.36
N LYS A 490 33.87 24.58 9.60
CA LYS A 490 34.74 24.81 10.74
C LYS A 490 33.85 25.31 11.87
N GLN A 491 33.75 24.53 12.93
CA GLN A 491 33.52 25.09 14.26
C GLN A 491 34.62 26.12 14.50
N GLY A 492 34.23 27.39 14.43
CA GLY A 492 35.11 28.54 14.52
C GLY A 492 34.25 29.74 14.85
N GLU A 493 34.13 29.97 16.14
CA GLU A 493 33.92 31.26 16.80
C GLU A 493 34.05 32.46 15.84
N LEU A 494 32.91 32.98 15.39
CA LEU A 494 32.83 34.27 14.73
C LEU A 494 31.73 35.05 15.45
N SER A 495 32.18 35.92 16.35
CA SER A 495 31.42 37.07 16.83
C SER A 495 31.03 37.93 15.63
N VAL A 496 29.78 37.77 15.17
CA VAL A 496 29.11 38.78 14.37
C VAL A 496 28.36 39.65 15.37
N ASP A 497 28.84 40.88 15.57
CA ASP A 497 28.12 41.94 16.24
C ASP A 497 26.77 42.14 15.53
N THR A 498 25.75 41.45 16.03
CA THR A 498 24.36 41.75 15.75
C THR A 498 23.93 42.72 16.84
N ALA A 499 24.22 44.01 16.61
CA ALA A 499 23.50 45.06 17.29
C ALA A 499 22.03 44.91 16.93
N ILE A 500 21.26 44.36 17.87
CA ILE A 500 19.80 44.28 17.82
C ILE A 500 19.29 45.72 17.71
N PRO A 501 18.56 46.11 16.64
CA PRO A 501 17.91 47.41 16.58
C PRO A 501 16.95 47.53 17.77
N GLY A 502 17.16 48.52 18.63
CA GLY A 502 16.48 48.65 19.91
C GLY A 502 15.00 49.02 19.82
N SER A 503 14.45 49.23 18.62
CA SER A 503 13.03 49.54 18.46
C SER A 503 12.37 48.72 17.35
N TYR A 504 11.21 48.17 17.68
CA TYR A 504 10.35 47.35 16.82
C TYR A 504 9.94 48.08 15.52
N THR A 505 9.92 49.40 15.54
CA THR A 505 9.56 50.25 14.40
C THR A 505 10.59 50.22 13.27
N GLU A 506 11.89 50.14 13.59
CA GLU A 506 12.96 50.04 12.57
C GLU A 506 12.90 48.71 11.81
N LEU A 507 12.51 47.65 12.51
CA LEU A 507 12.35 46.31 11.92
C LEU A 507 11.14 46.29 10.96
N LEU A 508 10.04 46.94 11.35
CA LEU A 508 8.86 47.08 10.51
C LEU A 508 9.10 47.94 9.26
N GLU A 509 9.80 49.08 9.37
CA GLU A 509 10.15 49.91 8.20
C GLU A 509 11.05 49.15 7.20
N SER A 510 11.96 48.33 7.71
CA SER A 510 12.81 47.47 6.86
C SER A 510 12.02 46.37 6.12
N LEU A 511 10.87 45.96 6.67
CA LEU A 511 10.00 44.94 6.08
C LEU A 511 9.00 45.54 5.10
N VAL A 512 8.47 46.73 5.37
CA VAL A 512 7.55 47.45 4.47
C VAL A 512 8.22 47.79 3.13
N THR A 513 9.51 48.14 3.16
CA THR A 513 10.28 48.40 1.93
C THR A 513 10.55 47.14 1.10
N LYS A 514 10.61 45.96 1.74
CA LYS A 514 10.80 44.67 1.06
C LYS A 514 9.51 44.07 0.51
N PHE A 515 8.36 44.44 1.08
CA PHE A 515 7.04 43.96 0.67
C PHE A 515 6.06 45.13 0.52
N PRO A 516 6.10 45.86 -0.61
CA PRO A 516 5.17 46.96 -0.84
C PRO A 516 3.74 46.41 -0.94
N MET A 517 2.97 46.58 0.13
CA MET A 517 1.53 46.32 0.12
C MET A 517 0.85 47.27 -0.85
N THR A 518 0.20 46.74 -1.87
CA THR A 518 -0.60 47.50 -2.83
C THR A 518 -1.86 48.04 -2.16
N GLN A 519 -1.83 49.26 -1.64
CA GLN A 519 -3.05 50.02 -1.38
C GLN A 519 -3.62 50.53 -2.71
N LYS A 520 -4.64 49.83 -3.21
CA LYS A 520 -5.56 50.37 -4.21
C LYS A 520 -6.88 50.70 -3.50
N GLY A 521 -7.19 52.00 -3.42
CA GLY A 521 -8.56 52.49 -3.25
C GLY A 521 -8.92 53.02 -1.86
N ALA A 522 -8.55 54.26 -1.58
CA ALA A 522 -9.31 55.14 -0.68
C ALA A 522 -9.14 56.58 -1.16
N SER A 523 -10.02 57.00 -2.07
CA SER A 523 -10.35 58.39 -2.38
C SER A 523 -11.85 58.49 -2.53
#